data_AF-A0A1F8UZF8-F1
#
_entry.id   AF-A0A1F8UZF8-F1
#
_cell.length_a   1.000
_cell.length_b   1.000
_cell.length_c   1.000
_cell.angle_alpha   90.00
_cell.angle_beta   90.00
_cell.angle_gamma   90.00
#
_symmetry.space_group_name_H-M   'P 1'
#
loop_
_entity.id
_entity.type
_entity.pdbx_description
1 polymer ?
#
loop_
_entity_poly.entity_id
_entity_poly.type
_entity_poly.pdbx_seq_one_letter_code
_entity_poly.pdbx_strand_id
1 'polypeptide(L)'
;MYRKKAEFRKDSVKPYVDSVITFEELQALFDSRDIDITSLDEDLLDNASYYGRIFARSGGLSDAVREALMEQKIDFELKPVTCDGIEACRVALLKASKNVLDGNFIKGMECTGGCIGGAGCLTHGEKNKTEVDKYGMEAYYTKLTNESGYY
;
A
#
# COMPACT_ATOMS: atom_id res chain seq x y z
N MET A 1 -2.22 -4.75 -8.98
CA MET A 1 -1.05 -4.81 -9.89
C MET A 1 -1.37 -4.50 -11.36
N TYR A 2 -2.50 -4.92 -11.94
CA TYR A 2 -2.86 -4.57 -13.33
C TYR A 2 -2.84 -3.06 -13.63
N ARG A 3 -3.33 -2.22 -12.71
CA ARG A 3 -3.23 -0.76 -12.83
C ARG A 3 -1.80 -0.22 -12.77
N LYS A 4 -0.88 -0.89 -12.06
CA LYS A 4 0.55 -0.54 -12.04
C LYS A 4 1.20 -0.78 -13.40
N LYS A 5 0.78 -1.81 -14.16
CA LYS A 5 1.20 -1.98 -15.56
C LYS A 5 0.76 -0.81 -16.45
N ALA A 6 -0.42 -0.24 -16.19
CA ALA A 6 -0.87 0.95 -16.90
C ALA A 6 -0.10 2.21 -16.46
N GLU A 7 0.23 2.34 -15.17
CA GLU A 7 1.02 3.44 -14.63
C GLU A 7 2.45 3.47 -15.19
N PHE A 8 3.12 2.31 -15.25
CA PHE A 8 4.46 2.18 -15.84
C PHE A 8 4.52 2.67 -17.29
N ARG A 9 3.44 2.51 -18.07
CA ARG A 9 3.39 2.98 -19.46
C ARG A 9 3.30 4.50 -19.62
N LYS A 10 3.17 5.27 -18.54
CA LYS A 10 3.19 6.74 -18.61
C LYS A 10 4.60 7.22 -18.92
N ASP A 11 4.76 8.18 -19.82
CA ASP A 11 6.08 8.70 -20.22
C ASP A 11 6.85 9.32 -19.05
N SER A 12 6.14 9.85 -18.05
CA SER A 12 6.74 10.36 -16.80
C SER A 12 7.26 9.26 -15.87
N VAL A 13 6.87 8.00 -16.07
CA VAL A 13 7.20 6.86 -15.20
C VAL A 13 8.20 5.91 -15.87
N LYS A 14 8.09 5.71 -17.19
CA LYS A 14 8.96 4.83 -17.98
C LYS A 14 10.47 4.95 -17.69
N PRO A 15 11.04 6.15 -17.42
CA PRO A 15 12.47 6.26 -17.13
C PRO A 15 12.91 5.64 -15.80
N TYR A 16 11.97 5.34 -14.88
CA TYR A 16 12.27 4.95 -13.49
C TYR A 16 11.93 3.50 -13.15
N VAL A 17 11.12 2.84 -13.97
CA VAL A 17 10.62 1.48 -13.72
C VAL A 17 10.75 0.71 -15.01
N ASP A 18 11.50 -0.39 -15.04
CA ASP A 18 11.70 -1.16 -16.27
C ASP A 18 10.57 -2.16 -16.55
N SER A 19 10.00 -2.74 -15.49
CA SER A 19 8.98 -3.77 -15.61
C SER A 19 8.04 -3.81 -14.41
N VAL A 20 6.85 -4.40 -14.61
CA VAL A 20 5.85 -4.64 -13.56
C VAL A 20 5.30 -6.05 -13.75
N ILE A 21 5.31 -6.85 -12.69
CA ILE A 21 4.85 -8.25 -12.67
C ILE A 21 3.69 -8.37 -11.68
N THR A 22 2.67 -9.19 -11.99
CA THR A 22 1.57 -9.51 -11.04
C THR A 22 1.95 -10.67 -10.12
N PHE A 23 1.20 -10.90 -9.02
CA PHE A 23 1.47 -12.08 -8.18
C PHE A 23 1.23 -13.40 -8.94
N GLU A 24 0.26 -13.42 -9.87
CA GLU A 24 0.01 -14.58 -10.75
C GLU A 24 1.20 -14.85 -11.69
N GLU A 25 1.76 -13.80 -12.30
CA GLU A 25 2.92 -13.93 -13.18
C GLU A 25 4.18 -14.32 -12.40
N LEU A 26 4.33 -13.80 -11.18
CA LEU A 26 5.42 -14.20 -10.29
C LEU A 26 5.31 -15.68 -9.88
N GLN A 27 4.10 -16.15 -9.57
CA GLN A 27 3.86 -17.58 -9.30
C GLN A 27 4.23 -18.43 -10.52
N ALA A 28 3.79 -18.04 -11.72
CA ALA A 28 4.13 -18.75 -12.95
C ALA A 28 5.66 -18.80 -13.21
N LEU A 29 6.42 -17.78 -12.79
CA LEU A 29 7.88 -17.81 -12.87
C LEU A 29 8.50 -18.86 -11.93
N PHE A 30 8.01 -18.96 -10.69
CA PHE A 30 8.44 -20.00 -9.76
C PHE A 30 8.09 -21.40 -10.26
N ASP A 31 6.84 -21.59 -10.71
CA ASP A 31 6.36 -22.85 -11.25
C ASP A 31 7.19 -23.31 -12.46
N SER A 32 7.57 -22.38 -13.35
CA SER A 32 8.41 -22.68 -14.53
C SER A 32 9.82 -23.19 -14.20
N ARG A 33 10.24 -23.04 -12.94
CA ARG A 33 11.56 -23.44 -12.43
C ARG A 33 11.44 -24.53 -11.37
N ASP A 34 10.26 -25.13 -11.20
CA ASP A 34 9.97 -26.13 -10.17
C ASP A 34 10.35 -25.65 -8.75
N ILE A 35 10.16 -24.35 -8.46
CA ILE A 35 10.45 -23.76 -7.15
C ILE A 35 9.19 -23.82 -6.29
N ASP A 36 9.19 -24.66 -5.26
CA ASP A 36 8.14 -24.67 -4.23
C ASP A 36 8.45 -23.67 -3.11
N ILE A 37 7.82 -22.49 -3.20
CA ILE A 37 7.99 -21.40 -2.21
C ILE A 37 7.53 -21.79 -0.81
N THR A 38 6.66 -22.80 -0.65
CA THR A 38 6.15 -23.24 0.66
C THR A 38 7.16 -24.12 1.42
N SER A 39 8.18 -24.61 0.71
CA SER A 39 9.25 -25.43 1.26
C SER A 39 10.50 -24.63 1.65
N LEU A 40 10.54 -23.34 1.33
CA LEU A 40 11.68 -22.48 1.60
C LEU A 40 11.64 -21.97 3.04
N ASP A 41 12.81 -21.85 3.65
CA ASP A 41 12.95 -21.24 4.97
C ASP A 41 12.59 -19.75 4.93
N GLU A 42 11.92 -19.27 5.97
CA GLU A 42 11.65 -17.84 6.14
C GLU A 42 12.96 -17.10 6.48
N ASP A 43 13.22 -16.00 5.76
CA ASP A 43 14.31 -15.09 6.07
C ASP A 43 13.78 -13.79 6.68
N LEU A 44 14.59 -13.14 7.49
CA LEU A 44 14.25 -11.89 8.15
C LEU A 44 14.13 -10.76 7.11
N LEU A 45 12.90 -10.32 6.85
CA LEU A 45 12.65 -9.19 5.96
C LEU A 45 12.61 -7.86 6.72
N ASP A 46 13.78 -7.32 7.09
CA ASP A 46 13.89 -6.06 7.84
C ASP A 46 14.18 -4.85 6.94
N ASN A 47 13.28 -4.57 6.01
CA ASN A 47 13.46 -3.50 5.02
C ASN A 47 12.36 -2.42 5.06
N ALA A 48 11.40 -2.54 5.97
CA ALA A 48 10.26 -1.63 6.05
C ALA A 48 9.76 -1.49 7.48
N SER A 49 9.43 -0.26 7.86
CA SER A 49 8.75 0.03 9.12
C SER A 49 7.33 -0.52 9.15
N TYR A 50 6.71 -0.53 10.33
CA TYR A 50 5.29 -0.85 10.52
C TYR A 50 4.41 -0.15 9.46
N TYR A 51 4.59 1.17 9.32
CA TYR A 51 3.84 2.01 8.40
C TYR A 51 4.11 1.71 6.92
N GLY A 52 5.32 1.28 6.58
CA GLY A 52 5.65 0.78 5.25
C GLY A 52 4.91 -0.53 4.93
N ARG A 53 4.84 -1.46 5.88
CA ARG A 53 4.17 -2.76 5.71
C ARG A 53 2.65 -2.63 5.59
N ILE A 54 2.02 -1.79 6.41
CA ILE A 54 0.54 -1.64 6.39
C ILE A 54 0.00 -0.78 5.24
N PHE A 55 0.85 -0.13 4.44
CA PHE A 55 0.45 0.75 3.33
C PHE A 55 -0.57 0.08 2.38
N ALA A 56 -0.41 -1.23 2.17
CA ALA A 56 -1.22 -1.99 1.23
C ALA A 56 -2.70 -2.12 1.62
N ARG A 57 -3.06 -2.00 2.91
CA ARG A 57 -4.46 -2.07 3.35
C ARG A 57 -5.18 -0.72 3.30
N SER A 58 -6.51 -0.75 3.27
CA SER A 58 -7.27 0.49 3.44
C SER A 58 -6.95 1.18 4.78
N GLY A 59 -6.90 2.51 4.78
CA GLY A 59 -6.39 3.32 5.91
C GLY A 59 -4.87 3.42 6.11
N GLY A 60 -4.07 2.43 5.68
CA GLY A 60 -2.63 2.36 6.02
C GLY A 60 -1.79 3.57 5.62
N LEU A 61 -2.03 4.15 4.44
CA LEU A 61 -1.39 5.39 4.02
C LEU A 61 -1.74 6.59 4.92
N SER A 62 -3.01 6.70 5.35
CA SER A 62 -3.41 7.79 6.25
C SER A 62 -2.73 7.67 7.61
N ASP A 63 -2.49 6.43 8.07
CA ASP A 63 -1.74 6.14 9.29
C ASP A 63 -0.27 6.56 9.15
N ALA A 64 0.37 6.21 8.01
CA ALA A 64 1.73 6.63 7.70
C ALA A 64 1.88 8.16 7.59
N VAL A 65 0.93 8.86 6.94
CA VAL A 65 0.97 10.33 6.85
C VAL A 65 0.85 10.97 8.23
N ARG A 66 -0.01 10.43 9.10
CA ARG A 66 -0.17 10.92 10.47
C ARG A 66 1.14 10.79 11.26
N GLU A 67 1.79 9.63 11.18
CA GLU A 67 3.08 9.43 11.82
C GLU A 67 4.13 10.39 11.26
N ALA A 68 4.21 10.55 9.94
CA ALA A 68 5.17 11.45 9.31
C ALA A 68 5.01 12.90 9.77
N LEU A 69 3.77 13.38 9.91
CA LEU A 69 3.48 14.72 10.43
C LEU A 69 3.97 14.88 11.89
N MET A 70 3.76 13.85 12.71
CA MET A 70 4.23 13.83 14.10
C MET A 70 5.76 13.82 14.19
N GLU A 71 6.43 12.92 13.47
CA GLU A 71 7.90 12.79 13.46
C GLU A 71 8.57 14.08 12.96
N GLN A 72 8.02 14.70 11.92
CA GLN A 72 8.54 15.94 11.33
C GLN A 72 8.10 17.20 12.10
N LYS A 73 7.30 17.06 13.17
CA LYS A 73 6.78 18.17 13.99
C LYS A 73 6.04 19.22 13.15
N ILE A 74 5.31 18.77 12.15
CA ILE A 74 4.49 19.64 11.30
C ILE A 74 3.14 19.87 11.98
N ASP A 75 2.82 21.13 12.25
CA ASP A 75 1.54 21.52 12.83
C ASP A 75 0.43 21.50 11.76
N PHE A 76 -0.13 20.31 11.53
CA PHE A 76 -1.23 20.08 10.60
C PHE A 76 -2.20 19.05 11.18
N GLU A 77 -3.43 19.46 11.48
CA GLU A 77 -4.49 18.58 11.95
C GLU A 77 -5.03 17.72 10.78
N LEU A 78 -4.50 16.51 10.61
CA LEU A 78 -4.97 15.59 9.58
C LEU A 78 -6.39 15.07 9.87
N LYS A 79 -7.35 15.40 9.00
CA LYS A 79 -8.73 14.89 8.97
C LYS A 79 -8.95 14.04 7.72
N PRO A 80 -8.51 12.76 7.71
CA PRO A 80 -8.47 11.97 6.51
C PRO A 80 -9.85 11.40 6.17
N VAL A 81 -10.26 11.54 4.91
CA VAL A 81 -11.38 10.82 4.31
C VAL A 81 -10.82 9.61 3.59
N THR A 82 -10.94 8.45 4.22
CA THR A 82 -10.48 7.18 3.63
C THR A 82 -11.58 6.59 2.76
N CYS A 83 -11.29 6.43 1.47
CA CYS A 83 -12.21 5.85 0.50
C CYS A 83 -11.76 4.44 0.15
N ASP A 84 -12.67 3.47 0.32
CA ASP A 84 -12.43 2.07 0.01
C ASP A 84 -13.30 1.65 -1.17
N GLY A 85 -12.68 1.41 -2.32
CA GLY A 85 -13.36 1.19 -3.59
C GLY A 85 -13.60 2.47 -4.41
N ILE A 86 -13.73 2.29 -5.72
CA ILE A 86 -13.87 3.40 -6.69
C ILE A 86 -15.12 4.26 -6.45
N GLU A 87 -16.23 3.66 -6.03
CA GLU A 87 -17.47 4.40 -5.75
C GLU A 87 -17.32 5.33 -4.53
N ALA A 88 -16.66 4.86 -3.47
CA ALA A 88 -16.35 5.71 -2.31
C ALA A 88 -15.43 6.88 -2.71
N CYS A 89 -14.45 6.62 -3.58
CA CYS A 89 -13.56 7.65 -4.10
C CYS A 89 -14.34 8.71 -4.90
N ARG A 90 -15.24 8.28 -5.79
CA ARG A 90 -16.11 9.15 -6.57
C ARG A 90 -16.98 10.03 -5.67
N VAL A 91 -17.60 9.46 -4.64
CA VAL A 91 -18.44 10.20 -3.69
C VAL A 91 -17.61 11.26 -2.94
N ALA A 92 -16.41 10.91 -2.46
CA ALA A 92 -15.55 11.87 -1.77
C ALA A 92 -15.11 13.01 -2.69
N LEU A 93 -14.70 12.72 -3.92
CA LEU A 93 -14.35 13.73 -4.91
C LEU A 93 -15.54 14.64 -5.26
N LEU A 94 -16.76 14.09 -5.34
CA LEU A 94 -17.96 14.89 -5.58
C LEU A 94 -18.33 15.78 -4.38
N LYS A 95 -18.12 15.32 -3.15
CA LYS A 95 -18.29 16.16 -1.95
C LYS A 95 -17.25 17.27 -1.90
N ALA A 96 -16.00 16.96 -2.26
CA ALA A 96 -14.91 17.94 -2.34
C ALA A 96 -15.18 19.02 -3.40
N SER A 97 -15.64 18.64 -4.60
CA SER A 97 -15.95 19.62 -5.66
C SER A 97 -17.10 20.56 -5.31
N LYS A 98 -17.95 20.17 -4.36
CA LYS A 98 -19.04 20.99 -3.81
C LYS A 98 -18.69 21.71 -2.50
N ASN A 99 -17.44 21.61 -2.03
CA ASN A 99 -16.98 22.15 -0.74
C ASN A 99 -17.81 21.67 0.48
N VAL A 100 -18.32 20.43 0.42
CA VAL A 100 -19.08 19.80 1.53
C VAL A 100 -18.40 18.53 2.05
N LEU A 101 -17.12 18.34 1.73
CA LEU A 101 -16.33 17.24 2.28
C LEU A 101 -16.00 17.54 3.74
N ASP A 102 -16.29 16.58 4.62
CA ASP A 102 -15.90 16.64 6.03
C ASP A 102 -14.51 16.02 6.23
N GLY A 103 -13.48 16.77 5.82
CA GLY A 103 -12.08 16.37 5.94
C GLY A 103 -11.15 17.17 5.03
N ASN A 104 -9.85 17.04 5.25
CA ASN A 104 -8.82 17.82 4.54
C ASN A 104 -7.80 16.98 3.76
N PHE A 105 -7.96 15.65 3.77
CA PHE A 105 -7.07 14.75 3.05
C PHE A 105 -7.86 13.54 2.53
N ILE A 106 -8.01 13.41 1.21
CA ILE A 106 -8.68 12.24 0.61
C ILE A 106 -7.63 11.16 0.35
N LYS A 107 -7.81 10.00 0.95
CA LYS A 107 -7.03 8.80 0.65
C LYS A 107 -7.90 7.80 -0.12
N GLY A 108 -7.69 7.72 -1.43
CA GLY A 108 -8.45 6.83 -2.30
C GLY A 108 -7.77 5.48 -2.54
N MET A 109 -8.54 4.39 -2.44
CA MET A 109 -8.16 3.08 -2.96
C MET A 109 -9.21 2.64 -3.98
N GLU A 110 -8.79 2.32 -5.22
CA GLU A 110 -9.70 1.85 -6.26
C GLU A 110 -10.32 0.48 -5.91
N CYS A 111 -9.54 -0.38 -5.27
CA CYS A 111 -9.97 -1.71 -4.83
C CYS A 111 -10.49 -1.67 -3.40
N THR A 112 -11.55 -2.43 -3.13
CA THR A 112 -12.07 -2.66 -1.77
C THR A 112 -11.03 -3.41 -0.93
N GLY A 113 -10.86 -3.02 0.33
CA GLY A 113 -9.81 -3.53 1.22
C GLY A 113 -8.42 -2.93 0.98
N GLY A 114 -8.25 -2.10 -0.06
CA GLY A 114 -6.94 -1.60 -0.51
C GLY A 114 -6.25 -2.50 -1.52
N CYS A 115 -4.93 -2.35 -1.67
CA CYS A 115 -4.12 -3.10 -2.63
C CYS A 115 -4.21 -4.62 -2.43
N ILE A 116 -4.45 -5.08 -1.20
CA ILE A 116 -4.59 -6.49 -0.80
C ILE A 116 -5.88 -7.16 -1.29
N GLY A 117 -6.84 -6.35 -1.78
CA GLY A 117 -8.06 -6.82 -2.46
C GLY A 117 -8.02 -6.55 -3.96
N GLY A 118 -6.87 -6.20 -4.51
CA GLY A 118 -6.74 -5.89 -5.93
C GLY A 118 -6.72 -7.15 -6.80
N ALA A 119 -7.25 -7.05 -8.01
CA ALA A 119 -7.40 -8.17 -8.96
C ALA A 119 -6.09 -8.89 -9.37
N GLY A 120 -4.92 -8.40 -8.94
CA GLY A 120 -3.65 -9.08 -9.17
C GLY A 120 -3.14 -9.86 -7.96
N CYS A 121 -3.95 -10.01 -6.91
CA CYS A 121 -3.68 -10.80 -5.71
C CYS A 121 -4.18 -12.23 -5.89
N LEU A 122 -3.47 -13.19 -5.29
CA LEU A 122 -3.83 -14.62 -5.35
C LEU A 122 -5.02 -14.97 -4.44
N THR A 123 -5.27 -14.16 -3.42
CA THR A 123 -6.34 -14.37 -2.43
C THR A 123 -7.19 -13.13 -2.27
N HIS A 124 -8.47 -13.33 -1.96
CA HIS A 124 -9.45 -12.26 -1.74
C HIS A 124 -10.24 -12.57 -0.46
N GLY A 125 -10.31 -11.64 0.49
CA GLY A 125 -11.14 -11.80 1.69
C GLY A 125 -10.72 -10.94 2.88
N GLU A 126 -11.58 -10.87 3.90
CA GLU A 126 -11.35 -10.06 5.11
C GLU A 126 -10.12 -10.49 5.91
N LYS A 127 -9.77 -11.78 5.85
CA LYS A 127 -8.57 -12.35 6.51
C LYS A 127 -7.29 -11.61 6.09
N ASN A 128 -7.23 -11.08 4.88
CA ASN A 128 -6.04 -10.42 4.35
C ASN A 128 -5.65 -9.17 5.16
N LYS A 129 -6.63 -8.43 5.71
CA LYS A 129 -6.32 -7.24 6.49
C LYS A 129 -5.64 -7.62 7.81
N THR A 130 -6.18 -8.60 8.52
CA THR A 130 -5.63 -9.07 9.79
C THR A 130 -4.22 -9.62 9.63
N GLU A 131 -3.95 -10.39 8.58
CA GLU A 131 -2.60 -10.90 8.32
C GLU A 131 -1.61 -9.79 7.99
N VAL A 132 -2.03 -8.75 7.24
CA VAL A 132 -1.19 -7.57 6.99
C VAL A 132 -0.92 -6.78 8.25
N ASP A 133 -1.90 -6.67 9.15
CA ASP A 133 -1.70 -6.01 10.45
C ASP A 133 -0.71 -6.80 11.31
N LYS A 134 -0.81 -8.13 11.37
CA LYS A 134 0.16 -9.00 12.07
C LYS A 134 1.56 -8.85 11.48
N TYR A 135 1.68 -8.95 10.15
CA TYR A 135 2.95 -8.76 9.45
C TYR A 135 3.53 -7.36 9.67
N GLY A 136 2.67 -6.33 9.79
CA GLY A 136 3.08 -4.99 10.18
C GLY A 136 3.75 -4.97 11.56
N MET A 137 3.16 -5.66 12.54
CA MET A 137 3.68 -5.71 13.92
C MET A 137 5.02 -6.45 14.06
N GLU A 138 5.40 -7.25 13.08
CA GLU A 138 6.71 -7.90 13.00
C GLU A 138 7.82 -6.95 12.52
N ALA A 139 7.49 -5.69 12.18
CA ALA A 139 8.49 -4.71 11.78
C ALA A 139 9.44 -4.38 12.93
N TYR A 140 10.75 -4.47 12.67
CA TYR A 140 11.77 -4.05 13.63
C TYR A 140 11.77 -2.53 13.80
N TYR A 141 11.60 -1.80 12.70
CA TYR A 141 11.54 -0.34 12.70
C TYR A 141 10.11 0.17 12.95
N THR A 142 9.95 0.99 13.99
CA THR A 142 8.67 1.62 14.35
C THR A 142 8.54 3.05 13.84
N LYS A 143 9.67 3.69 13.48
CA LYS A 143 9.71 5.04 12.90
C LYS A 143 9.69 5.00 11.37
N LEU A 144 9.22 6.08 10.73
CA LEU A 144 9.34 6.28 9.29
C LEU A 144 10.71 6.79 8.89
N THR A 145 11.33 7.64 9.71
CA THR A 145 12.71 8.10 9.48
C THR A 145 13.71 7.11 10.04
N ASN A 146 14.60 6.59 9.18
CA ASN A 146 15.78 5.87 9.62
C ASN A 146 16.77 6.87 10.25
N GLU A 147 17.12 6.68 11.52
CA GLU A 147 18.26 7.40 12.15
C GLU A 147 19.62 6.87 11.64
N SER A 148 19.62 5.79 10.85
CA SER A 148 20.82 5.20 10.26
C SER A 148 21.00 5.71 8.83
N GLY A 149 21.89 6.69 8.65
CA GLY A 149 22.24 7.30 7.37
C GLY A 149 22.98 6.37 6.41
N TYR A 150 22.28 5.36 5.88
CA TYR A 150 22.75 4.57 4.74
C TYR A 150 21.81 4.81 3.56
N TYR A 151 22.26 5.69 2.66
CA TYR A 151 21.89 5.71 1.25
C TYR A 151 23.03 5.07 0.46
#